data_AF-A0A7R9Y9X1-F1
#
_entry.id   AF-A0A7R9Y9X1-F1
#
_cell.length_a   1.000
_cell.length_b   1.000
_cell.length_c   1.000
_cell.angle_alpha   90.00
_cell.angle_beta   90.00
_cell.angle_gamma   90.00
#
_symmetry.space_group_name_H-M   'P 1'
#
loop_
_entity.id
_entity.type
_entity.pdbx_description
1 polymer ?
#
loop_
_entity_poly.entity_id
_entity_poly.type
_entity_poly.pdbx_seq_one_letter_code
_entity_poly.pdbx_strand_id
1 'polypeptide(L)'
;AEQAQEAAFNVLHLRAEEDWQEHCKVWMTLPDGVHRDNCINNTMTVANVLLSEGVDPSVPLYISTGLTRRELESLRIDNDLDDETNRLGRAFQTLFEVFTVVCKDDVLELSTEWAKSEREVHAAIDYLVSQQAQCFVGNSVSTFSAFLILDRHRRGQCAFH
;
A
#
# COMPACT_ATOMS: atom_id res chain seq x y z
N ALA A 1 13.03 18.68 -25.73
CA ALA A 1 12.01 17.83 -25.12
C ALA A 1 12.75 16.92 -24.16
N GLU A 2 12.66 17.18 -22.86
CA GLU A 2 13.09 16.21 -21.85
C GLU A 2 12.23 14.96 -22.06
N GLN A 3 12.87 13.85 -22.41
CA GLN A 3 12.20 12.55 -22.35
C GLN A 3 11.84 12.35 -20.88
N ALA A 4 10.54 12.34 -20.56
CA ALA A 4 10.08 11.95 -19.25
C ALA A 4 10.61 10.54 -19.00
N GLN A 5 11.56 10.42 -18.07
CA GLN A 5 12.06 9.14 -17.64
C GLN A 5 10.86 8.35 -17.10
N GLU A 6 10.52 7.24 -17.76
CA GLU A 6 9.45 6.38 -17.29
C GLU A 6 9.75 6.00 -15.84
N ALA A 7 8.77 6.20 -14.97
CA ALA A 7 8.89 5.87 -13.58
C ALA A 7 9.24 4.38 -13.42
N ALA A 8 10.29 4.08 -12.65
CA ALA A 8 10.86 2.74 -12.58
C ALA A 8 10.21 1.83 -11.50
N PHE A 9 9.06 2.21 -10.96
CA PHE A 9 8.38 1.49 -9.87
C PHE A 9 6.88 1.76 -9.84
N ASN A 10 6.12 0.80 -9.28
CA ASN A 10 4.73 0.95 -8.91
C ASN A 10 4.60 1.18 -7.39
N VAL A 11 3.48 1.73 -6.95
CA VAL A 11 3.20 1.93 -5.52
C VAL A 11 1.89 1.26 -5.14
N LEU A 12 1.90 0.53 -4.02
CA LEU A 12 0.71 0.11 -3.29
C LEU A 12 0.63 0.88 -1.97
N HIS A 13 -0.43 1.65 -1.76
CA HIS A 13 -0.74 2.23 -0.47
C HIS A 13 -1.50 1.21 0.38
N LEU A 14 -0.77 0.61 1.31
CA LEU A 14 -1.24 -0.38 2.24
C LEU A 14 -1.54 0.24 3.61
N ARG A 15 -2.80 0.09 4.04
CA ARG A 15 -3.24 0.36 5.41
C ARG A 15 -3.61 -0.94 6.10
N ALA A 16 -2.75 -1.38 7.02
CA ALA A 16 -2.87 -2.63 7.77
C ALA A 16 -2.45 -2.50 9.25
N GLU A 17 -2.18 -1.27 9.69
CA GLU A 17 -1.85 -0.92 11.06
C GLU A 17 -3.00 -1.24 12.02
N GLU A 18 -2.69 -1.47 13.28
CA GLU A 18 -3.67 -1.86 14.30
C GLU A 18 -4.82 -0.82 14.43
N ASP A 19 -4.50 0.47 14.42
CA ASP A 19 -5.48 1.56 14.44
C ASP A 19 -6.42 1.51 13.23
N TRP A 20 -5.89 1.10 12.07
CA TRP A 20 -6.67 0.94 10.85
C TRP A 20 -7.57 -0.29 10.88
N GLN A 21 -7.11 -1.40 11.47
CA GLN A 21 -7.94 -2.58 11.66
C GLN A 21 -9.14 -2.28 12.57
N GLU A 22 -8.92 -1.55 13.66
CA GLU A 22 -10.01 -1.07 14.53
C GLU A 22 -10.97 -0.13 13.78
N HIS A 23 -10.43 0.78 12.96
CA HIS A 23 -11.26 1.61 12.09
C HIS A 23 -12.13 0.77 11.14
N CYS A 24 -11.57 -0.26 10.50
CA CYS A 24 -12.33 -1.13 9.60
C CYS A 24 -13.47 -1.86 10.31
N LYS A 25 -13.30 -2.32 11.56
CA LYS A 25 -14.37 -2.96 12.34
C LYS A 25 -15.59 -2.04 12.50
N VAL A 26 -15.34 -0.75 12.74
CA VAL A 26 -16.40 0.26 12.82
C VAL A 26 -16.97 0.58 11.45
N TRP A 27 -16.11 0.79 10.44
CA TRP A 27 -16.51 1.14 9.08
C TRP A 27 -17.52 0.15 8.49
N MET A 28 -17.26 -1.15 8.66
CA MET A 28 -18.10 -2.22 8.10
C MET A 28 -19.46 -2.36 8.80
N THR A 29 -19.65 -1.74 9.97
CA THR A 29 -20.86 -1.90 10.81
C THR A 29 -21.72 -0.63 10.89
N LEU A 30 -21.39 0.42 10.13
CA LEU A 30 -22.16 1.66 10.12
C LEU A 30 -23.61 1.42 9.62
N PRO A 31 -24.63 1.88 10.36
CA PRO A 31 -26.05 1.66 10.02
C PRO A 31 -26.57 2.73 9.06
N ASP A 32 -25.90 2.92 7.92
CA ASP A 32 -26.24 3.94 6.92
C ASP A 32 -26.91 3.37 5.65
N GLY A 33 -27.16 2.05 5.62
CA GLY A 33 -27.77 1.36 4.49
C GLY A 33 -26.82 1.09 3.33
N VAL A 34 -25.52 1.37 3.48
CA VAL A 34 -24.49 1.09 2.48
C VAL A 34 -23.78 -0.22 2.84
N HIS A 35 -23.65 -1.13 1.88
CA HIS A 35 -22.82 -2.32 2.05
C HIS A 35 -21.35 -1.91 1.99
N ARG A 36 -20.62 -2.07 3.11
CA ARG A 36 -19.23 -1.66 3.26
C ARG A 36 -18.37 -2.90 3.50
N ASP A 37 -17.75 -3.39 2.44
CA ASP A 37 -16.87 -4.57 2.45
C ASP A 37 -15.50 -4.28 1.83
N ASN A 38 -15.12 -3.00 1.74
CA ASN A 38 -13.92 -2.53 1.04
C ASN A 38 -12.75 -2.14 1.95
N CYS A 39 -12.90 -2.26 3.27
CA CYS A 39 -11.86 -1.99 4.25
C CYS A 39 -11.16 -3.29 4.61
N ILE A 40 -9.87 -3.41 4.26
CA ILE A 40 -8.99 -4.56 4.57
C ILE A 40 -9.50 -5.96 4.13
N ASN A 41 -10.57 -6.00 3.34
CA ASN A 41 -11.12 -7.20 2.73
C ASN A 41 -10.40 -7.55 1.42
N ASN A 42 -10.50 -8.82 1.03
CA ASN A 42 -9.87 -9.36 -0.19
C ASN A 42 -8.34 -9.18 -0.25
N THR A 43 -7.71 -8.96 0.91
CA THR A 43 -6.25 -8.86 1.03
C THR A 43 -5.58 -10.12 0.47
N MET A 44 -6.20 -11.29 0.66
CA MET A 44 -5.77 -12.61 0.14
C MET A 44 -5.43 -12.65 -1.36
N THR A 45 -5.89 -11.67 -2.13
CA THR A 45 -5.71 -11.62 -3.59
C THR A 45 -5.02 -10.35 -4.08
N VAL A 46 -4.40 -9.54 -3.22
CA VAL A 46 -3.85 -8.23 -3.65
C VAL A 46 -2.87 -8.41 -4.80
N ALA A 47 -1.97 -9.39 -4.75
CA ALA A 47 -1.08 -9.67 -5.88
C ALA A 47 -1.84 -10.01 -7.17
N ASN A 48 -2.89 -10.83 -7.09
CA ASN A 48 -3.72 -11.19 -8.25
C ASN A 48 -4.49 -9.98 -8.81
N VAL A 49 -4.99 -9.11 -7.94
CA VAL A 49 -5.66 -7.86 -8.33
C VAL A 49 -4.67 -6.95 -9.05
N LEU A 50 -3.47 -6.77 -8.51
CA LEU A 50 -2.42 -5.99 -9.17
C LEU A 50 -2.10 -6.54 -10.57
N LEU A 51 -1.95 -7.87 -10.69
CA LEU A 51 -1.71 -8.51 -11.98
C LEU A 51 -2.89 -8.35 -12.95
N SER A 52 -4.14 -8.47 -12.49
CA SER A 52 -5.32 -8.29 -13.35
C SER A 52 -5.51 -6.86 -13.83
N GLU A 53 -5.08 -5.89 -13.03
CA GLU A 53 -5.07 -4.46 -13.37
C GLU A 53 -3.85 -4.06 -14.23
N GLY A 54 -3.02 -5.03 -14.63
CA GLY A 54 -1.90 -4.82 -15.55
C GLY A 54 -0.63 -4.27 -14.90
N VAL A 55 -0.49 -4.38 -13.57
CA VAL A 55 0.75 -4.02 -12.87
C VAL A 55 1.81 -5.06 -13.20
N ASP A 56 2.89 -4.62 -13.85
CA ASP A 56 4.01 -5.48 -14.26
C ASP A 56 4.82 -5.95 -13.03
N PRO A 57 4.91 -7.27 -12.77
CA PRO A 57 5.66 -7.79 -11.63
C PRO A 57 7.19 -7.69 -11.78
N SER A 58 7.70 -7.42 -13.00
CA SER A 58 9.12 -7.15 -13.22
C SER A 58 9.54 -5.75 -12.74
N VAL A 59 8.56 -4.86 -12.55
CA VAL A 59 8.77 -3.51 -12.02
C VAL A 59 8.64 -3.54 -10.49
N PRO A 60 9.62 -3.01 -9.72
CA PRO A 60 9.55 -2.99 -8.27
C PRO A 60 8.26 -2.37 -7.72
N LEU A 61 7.73 -2.95 -6.65
CA LEU A 61 6.54 -2.47 -5.95
C LEU A 61 6.94 -1.83 -4.63
N TYR A 62 6.80 -0.51 -4.55
CA TYR A 62 6.97 0.23 -3.31
C TYR A 62 5.71 0.16 -2.46
N ILE A 63 5.85 -0.17 -1.18
CA ILE A 63 4.75 -0.23 -0.22
C ILE A 63 4.75 1.06 0.60
N SER A 64 3.76 1.92 0.33
CA SER A 64 3.43 3.05 1.19
C SER A 64 2.55 2.55 2.32
N THR A 65 2.99 2.70 3.56
CA THR A 65 2.33 2.15 4.75
C THR A 65 2.87 2.83 6.00
N GLY A 66 2.16 2.76 7.14
CA GLY A 66 2.70 3.15 8.45
C GLY A 66 3.54 2.06 9.12
N LEU A 67 3.58 0.85 8.57
CA LEU A 67 4.35 -0.28 9.10
C LEU A 67 5.86 -0.16 8.78
N THR A 68 6.68 -0.65 9.70
CA THR A 68 8.13 -0.90 9.49
C THR A 68 8.37 -2.13 8.60
N ARG A 69 9.58 -2.28 8.05
CA ARG A 69 10.03 -3.48 7.33
C ARG A 69 9.77 -4.74 8.16
N ARG A 70 10.12 -4.72 9.44
CA ARG A 70 9.95 -5.86 10.35
C ARG A 70 8.48 -6.23 10.54
N GLU A 71 7.60 -5.24 10.69
CA GLU A 71 6.17 -5.48 10.80
C GLU A 71 5.59 -6.03 9.48
N LEU A 72 5.98 -5.45 8.35
CA LEU A 72 5.63 -5.98 7.02
C LEU A 72 6.10 -7.43 6.81
N GLU A 73 7.29 -7.77 7.29
CA GLU A 73 7.83 -9.14 7.24
C GLU A 73 7.10 -10.08 8.19
N SER A 74 6.65 -9.62 9.35
CA SER A 74 5.81 -10.44 10.24
C SER A 74 4.49 -10.81 9.58
N LEU A 75 3.92 -9.91 8.77
CA LEU A 75 2.77 -10.22 7.92
C LEU A 75 3.07 -11.28 6.85
N ARG A 76 4.34 -11.60 6.56
CA ARG A 76 4.71 -12.71 5.65
C ARG A 76 4.70 -14.07 6.36
N ILE A 77 4.96 -14.09 7.66
CA ILE A 77 5.34 -15.31 8.41
C ILE A 77 4.14 -15.94 9.14
N ASP A 78 3.12 -15.16 9.49
CA ASP A 78 1.93 -15.70 10.15
C ASP A 78 1.20 -16.69 9.23
N ASN A 79 1.31 -17.97 9.58
CA ASN A 79 0.75 -19.12 8.88
C ASN A 79 -0.27 -19.88 9.74
N ASP A 80 -0.65 -19.37 10.91
CA ASP A 80 -1.46 -20.13 11.87
C ASP A 80 -2.93 -20.20 11.43
N LEU A 81 -3.28 -21.31 10.77
CA LEU A 81 -4.38 -21.49 9.80
C LEU A 81 -5.80 -21.13 10.28
N ASP A 82 -6.00 -20.85 11.57
CA ASP A 82 -7.28 -20.99 12.24
C ASP A 82 -7.89 -19.66 12.75
N ASP A 83 -7.22 -18.51 12.55
CA ASP A 83 -7.67 -17.19 13.04
C ASP A 83 -7.93 -16.16 11.92
N GLU A 84 -8.90 -15.26 12.11
CA GLU A 84 -9.18 -14.17 11.15
C GLU A 84 -7.95 -13.28 10.90
N THR A 85 -7.10 -13.14 11.91
CA THR A 85 -5.79 -12.46 11.86
C THR A 85 -4.88 -13.05 10.76
N ASN A 86 -5.05 -14.31 10.41
CA ASN A 86 -4.23 -15.00 9.40
C ASN A 86 -4.64 -14.71 7.94
N ARG A 87 -5.76 -14.02 7.69
CA ARG A 87 -6.13 -13.59 6.33
C ARG A 87 -5.21 -12.48 5.81
N LEU A 88 -4.76 -11.61 6.71
CA LEU A 88 -3.75 -10.61 6.41
C LEU A 88 -2.39 -11.26 6.12
N GLY A 89 -2.02 -12.33 6.84
CA GLY A 89 -0.75 -13.03 6.62
C GLY A 89 -0.58 -13.55 5.17
N ARG A 90 -1.52 -14.39 4.75
CA ARG A 90 -1.49 -15.03 3.42
C ARG A 90 -1.61 -14.03 2.25
N ALA A 91 -2.33 -12.94 2.47
CA ALA A 91 -2.44 -11.82 1.53
C ALA A 91 -1.07 -11.25 1.13
N PHE A 92 -0.25 -10.95 2.14
CA PHE A 92 1.04 -10.33 1.93
C PHE A 92 2.10 -11.32 1.48
N GLN A 93 1.99 -12.58 1.89
CA GLN A 93 2.88 -13.62 1.39
C GLN A 93 2.91 -13.65 -0.15
N THR A 94 1.74 -13.67 -0.80
CA THR A 94 1.66 -13.71 -2.27
C THR A 94 2.28 -12.47 -2.91
N LEU A 95 2.17 -11.29 -2.28
CA LEU A 95 2.81 -10.06 -2.75
C LEU A 95 4.34 -10.19 -2.78
N PHE A 96 4.94 -10.73 -1.71
CA PHE A 96 6.39 -10.94 -1.62
C PHE A 96 6.90 -12.03 -2.56
N GLU A 97 6.04 -12.97 -2.98
CA GLU A 97 6.41 -14.02 -3.94
C GLU A 97 6.35 -13.53 -5.39
N VAL A 98 5.46 -12.59 -5.70
CA VAL A 98 5.21 -12.10 -7.07
C VAL A 98 6.03 -10.86 -7.40
N PHE A 99 6.20 -9.93 -6.45
CA PHE A 99 6.82 -8.63 -6.69
C PHE A 99 8.15 -8.49 -5.94
N THR A 100 9.09 -7.73 -6.53
CA THR A 100 10.21 -7.17 -5.75
C THR A 100 9.68 -6.04 -4.89
N VAL A 101 9.51 -6.31 -3.59
CA VAL A 101 8.91 -5.36 -2.65
C VAL A 101 9.95 -4.45 -2.02
N VAL A 102 9.76 -3.15 -2.21
CA VAL A 102 10.54 -2.07 -1.59
C VAL A 102 9.65 -1.35 -0.58
N CYS A 103 10.22 -0.88 0.52
CA CYS A 103 9.51 -0.10 1.54
C CYS A 103 10.31 1.15 1.90
N LYS A 104 9.72 2.00 2.74
CA LYS A 104 10.34 3.25 3.20
C LYS A 104 11.72 3.02 3.83
N ASP A 105 11.90 1.92 4.57
CA ASP A 105 13.16 1.61 5.26
C ASP A 105 14.30 1.45 4.24
N ASP A 106 14.02 0.85 3.08
CA ASP A 106 14.99 0.67 1.98
C ASP A 106 15.35 2.02 1.31
N VAL A 107 14.45 3.01 1.33
CA VAL A 107 14.66 4.37 0.80
C VAL A 107 15.40 5.26 1.81
N LEU A 108 15.13 5.05 3.10
CA LEU A 108 15.59 5.86 4.22
C LEU A 108 16.96 5.43 4.76
N GLU A 109 17.59 4.37 4.25
CA GLU A 109 18.93 3.96 4.71
C GLU A 109 19.96 5.11 4.63
N LEU A 110 19.75 6.06 3.70
CA LEU A 110 20.61 7.22 3.48
C LEU A 110 20.14 8.51 4.20
N SER A 111 19.05 8.46 4.98
CA SER A 111 18.49 9.64 5.65
C SER A 111 19.11 9.89 7.03
N THR A 112 18.83 11.09 7.59
CA THR A 112 19.22 11.43 8.96
C THR A 112 18.37 10.67 9.99
N GLU A 113 18.90 10.45 11.19
CA GLU A 113 18.17 9.77 12.28
C GLU A 113 16.87 10.50 12.68
N TRP A 114 16.86 11.82 12.61
CA TRP A 114 15.63 12.61 12.79
C TRP A 114 14.59 12.27 11.73
N ALA A 115 14.97 12.18 10.46
CA ALA A 115 14.02 11.85 9.39
C ALA A 115 13.44 10.44 9.55
N LYS A 116 14.19 9.52 10.19
CA LYS A 116 13.76 8.16 10.52
C LYS A 116 12.83 8.09 11.73
N SER A 117 12.81 9.11 12.60
CA SER A 117 12.00 9.12 13.82
C SER A 117 10.66 9.84 13.66
N GLU A 118 10.51 10.71 12.66
CA GLU A 118 9.31 11.53 12.48
C GLU A 118 8.30 10.87 11.53
N ARG A 119 7.14 10.48 12.08
CA ARG A 119 6.04 9.87 11.33
C ARG A 119 5.55 10.73 10.18
N GLU A 120 5.47 12.04 10.37
CA GLU A 120 5.04 13.01 9.37
C GLU A 120 6.02 13.07 8.19
N VAL A 121 7.32 12.91 8.45
CA VAL A 121 8.34 12.83 7.39
C VAL A 121 8.15 11.55 6.58
N HIS A 122 7.88 10.42 7.23
CA HIS A 122 7.60 9.17 6.52
C HIS A 122 6.34 9.29 5.63
N ALA A 123 5.28 9.93 6.14
CA ALA A 123 4.07 10.17 5.35
C ALA A 123 4.34 11.11 4.16
N ALA A 124 5.17 12.13 4.34
CA ALA A 124 5.57 13.03 3.26
C ALA A 124 6.41 12.32 2.19
N ILE A 125 7.33 11.43 2.59
CA ILE A 125 8.13 10.61 1.67
C ILE A 125 7.22 9.67 0.88
N ASP A 126 6.35 8.94 1.57
CA ASP A 126 5.37 8.06 0.94
C ASP A 126 4.52 8.82 -0.09
N TYR A 127 4.07 10.04 0.24
CA TYR A 127 3.32 10.90 -0.67
C TYR A 127 4.14 11.28 -1.91
N LEU A 128 5.38 11.77 -1.72
CA LEU A 128 6.25 12.20 -2.81
C LEU A 128 6.65 11.04 -3.72
N VAL A 129 6.98 9.88 -3.15
CA VAL A 129 7.28 8.64 -3.90
C VAL A 129 6.06 8.21 -4.71
N SER A 130 4.86 8.25 -4.10
CA SER A 130 3.59 7.90 -4.76
C SER A 130 3.26 8.82 -5.95
N GLN A 131 3.63 10.09 -5.90
CA GLN A 131 3.45 11.00 -7.03
C GLN A 131 4.34 10.66 -8.23
N GLN A 132 5.49 10.03 -7.99
CA GLN A 132 6.45 9.66 -9.05
C GLN A 132 6.25 8.24 -9.57
N ALA A 133 5.35 7.43 -8.98
CA ALA A 133 5.10 6.06 -9.39
C ALA A 133 4.59 5.95 -10.83
N GLN A 134 4.90 4.85 -11.51
CA GLN A 134 4.31 4.49 -12.82
C GLN A 134 2.81 4.29 -12.66
N CYS A 135 2.41 3.40 -11.75
CA CYS A 135 1.04 3.30 -11.27
C CYS A 135 0.96 3.36 -9.74
N PHE A 136 -0.13 3.95 -9.24
CA PHE A 136 -0.45 4.02 -7.82
C PHE A 136 -1.73 3.24 -7.52
N VAL A 137 -1.66 2.29 -6.59
CA VAL A 137 -2.81 1.51 -6.14
C VAL A 137 -3.14 1.91 -4.72
N GLY A 138 -4.32 2.49 -4.55
CA GLY A 138 -4.77 3.10 -3.32
C GLY A 138 -5.63 2.19 -2.46
N ASN A 139 -5.74 2.53 -1.19
CA ASN A 139 -6.77 2.01 -0.31
C ASN A 139 -8.07 2.81 -0.51
N SER A 140 -9.17 2.14 -0.86
CA SER A 140 -10.46 2.77 -1.20
C SER A 140 -11.14 3.56 -0.06
N VAL A 141 -10.72 3.35 1.20
CA VAL A 141 -11.26 4.05 2.39
C VAL A 141 -10.32 5.17 2.86
N SER A 142 -9.06 5.18 2.40
CA SER A 142 -8.07 6.16 2.85
C SER A 142 -8.18 7.49 2.11
N THR A 143 -8.28 8.59 2.86
CA THR A 143 -8.21 9.95 2.32
C THR A 143 -6.87 10.28 1.69
N PHE A 144 -5.78 9.69 2.18
CA PHE A 144 -4.44 9.78 1.57
C PHE A 144 -4.46 9.25 0.13
N SER A 145 -5.03 8.05 -0.07
CA SER A 145 -5.20 7.48 -1.41
C SER A 145 -6.13 8.30 -2.29
N ALA A 146 -7.27 8.74 -1.75
CA ALA A 146 -8.22 9.55 -2.51
C ALA A 146 -7.56 10.82 -3.07
N PHE A 147 -6.75 11.50 -2.26
CA PHE A 147 -6.04 12.70 -2.69
C PHE A 147 -4.97 12.42 -3.76
N LEU A 148 -4.18 11.36 -3.59
CA LEU A 148 -3.18 10.94 -4.59
C LEU A 148 -3.81 10.52 -5.91
N ILE A 149 -4.90 9.74 -5.87
CA ILE A 149 -5.63 9.33 -7.07
C ILE A 149 -6.15 10.56 -7.81
N LEU A 150 -6.76 11.51 -7.10
CA LEU A 150 -7.26 12.75 -7.69
C LEU A 150 -6.14 13.57 -8.37
N ASP A 151 -5.00 13.77 -7.70
CA ASP A 151 -3.88 14.54 -8.26
C ASP A 151 -3.27 13.82 -9.47
N ARG A 152 -3.12 12.49 -9.41
CA ARG A 152 -2.57 11.67 -10.51
C ARG A 152 -3.49 11.63 -11.72
N HIS A 153 -4.80 11.46 -11.52
CA HIS A 153 -5.80 11.52 -12.60
C HIS A 153 -5.77 12.87 -13.31
N ARG A 154 -5.66 13.97 -12.57
CA ARG A 154 -5.52 15.33 -13.14
C ARG A 154 -4.29 15.47 -14.04
N ARG A 155 -3.23 14.69 -13.77
CA ARG A 155 -1.98 14.65 -14.54
C ARG A 155 -1.97 13.58 -15.64
N GLY A 156 -3.05 12.81 -15.79
CA GLY A 156 -3.12 11.69 -16.74
C GLY A 156 -2.24 10.49 -16.35
N GLN A 157 -1.92 10.32 -15.07
CA GLN A 157 -1.09 9.23 -14.56
C GLN A 157 -1.95 8.07 -14.06
N CYS A 158 -1.43 6.83 -14.15
CA CYS A 158 -2.13 5.62 -13.67
C CYS A 158 -2.36 5.67 -12.16
N ALA A 159 -3.62 5.55 -11.75
CA ALA A 159 -4.01 5.43 -10.34
C ALA A 159 -5.40 4.78 -10.20
N PHE A 160 -5.56 3.84 -9.27
CA PHE A 160 -6.84 3.17 -8.96
C PHE A 160 -6.88 2.67 -7.51
N HIS A 161 -7.98 2.03 -7.10
CA HIS A 161 -8.18 1.45 -5.76
C HIS A 161 -8.65 -0.01 -5.84
#